data_AF-A0A0M3JCI9-F1
#
_entry.id   AF-A0A0M3JCI9-F1
#
_cell.length_a   1.000
_cell.length_b   1.000
_cell.length_c   1.000
_cell.angle_alpha   90.00
_cell.angle_beta   90.00
_cell.angle_gamma   90.00
#
_symmetry.space_group_name_H-M   'P 1'
#
loop_
_entity.id
_entity.type
_entity.pdbx_description
1 polymer ?
#
loop_
_entity_poly.entity_id
_entity_poly.type
_entity_poly.pdbx_seq_one_letter_code
_entity_poly.pdbx_strand_id
1 'polypeptide(L)'
;MNFEKWFRDAITMISLSNNNANLTEQISMGTLTTWAKTNAQQLRNWRLGKVGALKRLFGAERDSAEMNDPKLTHFIAEHAHPSLENACRDLEQTMSRLNIVISKLTSDQGKTIQNDFMSLSSICSVVENNLGMVAVISRATRSYSIGLRNADLEVASYRLPFLFFFH
;
A
#
# COMPACT_ATOMS: atom_id res chain seq x y z
N MET A 1 -7.00 2.15 -39.06
CA MET A 1 -7.01 0.67 -39.07
C MET A 1 -6.19 0.06 -37.94
N ASN A 2 -4.97 0.54 -37.64
CA ASN A 2 -4.18 -0.02 -36.53
C ASN A 2 -4.81 0.25 -35.16
N PHE A 3 -5.09 1.50 -34.76
CA PHE A 3 -5.62 1.83 -33.43
C PHE A 3 -6.82 0.97 -32.96
N GLU A 4 -7.76 0.70 -33.87
CA GLU A 4 -8.94 -0.14 -33.62
C GLU A 4 -8.58 -1.61 -33.30
N LYS A 5 -7.51 -2.13 -33.93
CA LYS A 5 -6.95 -3.45 -33.62
C LYS A 5 -6.34 -3.46 -32.22
N TRP A 6 -5.53 -2.45 -31.88
CA TRP A 6 -4.94 -2.33 -30.53
C TRP A 6 -6.02 -2.22 -29.45
N PHE A 7 -7.09 -1.47 -29.72
CA PHE A 7 -8.22 -1.32 -28.80
C PHE A 7 -8.99 -2.64 -28.61
N ARG A 8 -9.24 -3.38 -29.69
CA ARG A 8 -9.83 -4.72 -29.62
C ARG A 8 -8.96 -5.69 -28.83
N ASP A 9 -7.66 -5.72 -29.12
CA ASP A 9 -6.70 -6.61 -28.45
C ASP A 9 -6.58 -6.26 -26.95
N ALA A 10 -6.64 -4.97 -26.58
CA ALA A 10 -6.68 -4.54 -25.19
C ALA A 10 -7.98 -4.99 -24.48
N ILE A 11 -9.14 -4.85 -25.13
CA ILE A 11 -10.43 -5.30 -24.56
C ILE A 11 -10.45 -6.81 -24.37
N THR A 12 -9.96 -7.59 -25.33
CA THR A 12 -9.92 -9.05 -25.19
C THR A 12 -9.01 -9.46 -24.04
N MET A 13 -7.85 -8.81 -23.89
CA MET A 13 -6.96 -9.03 -22.74
C MET A 13 -7.66 -8.73 -21.40
N ILE A 14 -8.35 -7.58 -21.28
CA ILE A 14 -9.07 -7.20 -20.06
C ILE A 14 -10.20 -8.18 -19.76
N SER A 15 -10.93 -8.63 -20.78
CA SER A 15 -12.04 -9.60 -20.65
C SER A 15 -11.55 -10.99 -20.25
N LEU A 16 -10.43 -11.46 -20.81
CA LEU A 16 -9.75 -12.68 -20.37
C LEU A 16 -9.23 -12.56 -18.93
N SER A 17 -8.87 -11.34 -18.52
CA SER A 17 -8.48 -11.00 -17.15
C SER A 17 -9.68 -10.85 -16.19
N ASN A 18 -10.91 -11.25 -16.54
CA ASN A 18 -12.08 -11.20 -15.64
C ASN A 18 -11.91 -11.93 -14.29
N ASN A 19 -10.77 -12.58 -14.06
CA ASN A 19 -10.26 -12.92 -12.75
C ASN A 19 -9.87 -11.70 -11.88
N ASN A 20 -10.05 -10.45 -12.31
CA ASN A 20 -9.67 -9.26 -11.54
C ASN A 20 -10.26 -9.28 -10.11
N ALA A 21 -11.53 -9.68 -9.93
CA ALA A 21 -12.12 -9.84 -8.59
C ALA A 21 -11.39 -10.91 -7.76
N ASN A 22 -11.00 -12.02 -8.39
CA ASN A 22 -10.23 -13.10 -7.76
C ASN A 22 -8.79 -12.66 -7.46
N LEU A 23 -8.16 -11.84 -8.32
CA LEU A 23 -6.82 -11.29 -8.11
C LEU A 23 -6.83 -10.28 -6.96
N THR A 24 -7.81 -9.38 -6.93
CA THR A 24 -8.01 -8.43 -5.84
C THR A 24 -8.20 -9.16 -4.51
N GLU A 25 -9.03 -10.20 -4.49
CA GLU A 25 -9.22 -11.03 -3.31
C GLU A 25 -7.93 -11.74 -2.90
N GLN A 26 -7.19 -12.34 -3.84
CA GLN A 26 -5.93 -13.03 -3.57
C GLN A 26 -4.85 -12.09 -3.02
N ILE A 27 -4.69 -10.90 -3.60
CA ILE A 27 -3.69 -9.91 -3.16
C ILE A 27 -4.04 -9.42 -1.76
N SER A 28 -5.30 -9.02 -1.53
CA SER A 28 -5.75 -8.51 -0.23
C SER A 28 -5.70 -9.58 0.84
N MET A 29 -6.19 -10.79 0.55
CA MET A 29 -6.13 -11.91 1.49
C MET A 29 -4.70 -12.37 1.74
N GLY A 30 -3.86 -12.42 0.71
CA GLY A 30 -2.43 -12.71 0.84
C GLY A 30 -1.74 -11.69 1.76
N THR A 31 -2.04 -10.40 1.58
CA THR A 31 -1.51 -9.32 2.41
C THR A 31 -1.98 -9.45 3.86
N LEU A 32 -3.28 -9.61 4.09
CA LEU A 32 -3.88 -9.76 5.42
C LEU A 32 -3.36 -11.00 6.15
N THR A 33 -3.28 -12.14 5.48
CA THR A 33 -2.81 -13.39 6.09
C THR A 33 -1.32 -13.32 6.40
N THR A 34 -0.51 -12.73 5.53
CA THR A 34 0.93 -12.52 5.77
C THR A 34 1.13 -11.57 6.95
N TRP A 35 0.42 -10.45 6.98
CA TRP A 35 0.45 -9.49 8.09
C TRP A 35 0.04 -10.15 9.41
N ALA A 36 -1.06 -10.91 9.41
CA ALA A 36 -1.57 -11.59 10.60
C ALA A 36 -0.61 -12.66 11.13
N LYS A 37 0.10 -13.37 10.23
CA LYS A 37 1.14 -14.33 10.61
C LYS A 37 2.34 -13.62 11.25
N THR A 38 2.83 -12.54 10.63
CA THR A 38 3.96 -11.75 11.16
C THR A 38 3.62 -11.14 12.53
N ASN A 39 2.39 -10.65 12.70
CA ASN A 39 1.94 -10.02 13.94
C ASN A 39 1.16 -10.96 14.88
N ALA A 40 1.30 -12.28 14.70
CA ALA A 40 0.54 -13.28 15.44
C ALA A 40 0.75 -13.20 16.96
N GLN A 41 1.97 -12.87 17.43
CA GLN A 41 2.27 -12.71 18.85
C GLN A 41 1.55 -11.49 19.46
N GLN A 42 1.52 -10.37 18.73
CA GLN A 42 0.83 -9.15 19.14
C GLN A 42 -0.69 -9.36 19.16
N LEU A 43 -1.24 -10.00 18.12
CA LEU A 43 -2.66 -10.38 18.06
C LEU A 43 -3.05 -11.34 19.20
N ARG A 44 -2.20 -12.31 19.53
CA ARG A 44 -2.45 -13.25 20.65
C ARG A 44 -2.49 -12.52 21.99
N ASN A 45 -1.54 -11.61 22.22
CA ASN A 45 -1.50 -10.80 23.44
C ASN A 45 -2.69 -9.84 23.54
N TRP A 46 -3.15 -9.30 22.41
CA TRP A 46 -4.34 -8.45 22.33
C TRP A 46 -5.63 -9.23 22.63
N ARG A 47 -5.79 -10.44 22.06
CA ARG A 47 -6.93 -11.33 22.32
C ARG A 47 -6.97 -11.85 23.76
N LEU A 48 -5.80 -12.15 24.35
CA LEU A 48 -5.67 -12.63 25.72
C LEU A 48 -5.92 -11.56 26.79
N GLY A 49 -6.25 -10.31 26.41
CA GLY A 49 -6.61 -9.25 27.36
C GLY A 49 -5.45 -8.74 28.23
N LYS A 50 -4.21 -9.18 27.99
CA LYS A 50 -3.00 -8.67 28.68
C LYS A 50 -2.67 -7.22 28.31
N VAL A 51 -3.28 -6.71 27.24
CA VAL A 51 -3.21 -5.31 26.85
C VAL A 51 -4.41 -4.60 27.49
N GLY A 52 -4.19 -3.97 28.66
CA GLY A 52 -5.25 -3.42 29.50
C GLY A 52 -6.22 -2.51 28.74
N ALA A 53 -7.49 -2.51 29.14
CA ALA A 53 -8.58 -1.73 28.52
C ALA A 53 -8.22 -0.25 28.31
N LEU A 54 -7.35 0.32 29.16
CA LEU A 54 -6.80 1.66 29.01
C LEU A 54 -5.99 1.85 27.72
N LYS A 55 -5.17 0.88 27.30
CA LYS A 55 -4.42 0.94 26.03
C LYS A 55 -5.32 0.72 24.83
N ARG A 56 -6.52 0.14 24.99
CA ARG A 56 -7.53 0.06 23.91
C ARG A 56 -8.21 1.41 23.68
N LEU A 57 -8.53 2.14 24.76
CA LEU A 57 -9.10 3.49 24.70
C LEU A 57 -8.07 4.55 24.32
N PHE A 58 -6.90 4.59 24.97
CA PHE A 58 -5.80 5.52 24.64
C PHE A 58 -5.02 5.14 23.37
N GLY A 59 -5.08 3.88 22.94
CA GLY A 59 -4.45 3.43 21.69
C GLY A 59 -5.22 3.86 20.45
N ALA A 60 -6.55 3.91 20.52
CA ALA A 60 -7.38 4.42 19.43
C ALA A 60 -7.07 5.90 19.11
N GLU A 61 -6.74 6.70 20.13
CA GLU A 61 -6.34 8.11 20.00
C GLU A 61 -4.89 8.30 19.53
N ARG A 62 -4.03 7.30 19.79
CA ARG A 62 -2.67 7.25 19.21
C ARG A 62 -2.69 6.83 17.75
N ASP A 63 -3.52 5.85 17.37
CA ASP A 63 -3.67 5.42 15.98
C ASP A 63 -4.26 6.52 15.08
N SER A 64 -5.11 7.42 15.60
CA SER A 64 -5.63 8.57 14.85
C SER A 64 -4.64 9.75 14.78
N ALA A 65 -3.76 9.90 15.78
CA ALA A 65 -2.65 10.85 15.74
C ALA A 65 -1.50 10.37 14.82
N GLU A 66 -1.18 9.08 14.83
CA GLU A 66 -0.15 8.43 14.00
C GLU A 66 -0.60 8.26 12.54
N MET A 67 -1.90 8.37 12.26
CA MET A 67 -2.43 8.49 10.90
C MET A 67 -2.17 9.87 10.29
N ASN A 68 -2.13 10.92 11.11
CA ASN A 68 -1.82 12.28 10.67
C ASN A 68 -0.31 12.50 10.48
N ASP A 69 0.53 11.98 11.39
CA ASP A 69 2.00 12.02 11.29
C ASP A 69 2.62 10.65 11.65
N PRO A 70 2.68 9.71 10.70
CA PRO A 70 3.33 8.43 10.94
C PRO A 70 4.85 8.63 11.06
N LYS A 71 5.46 8.06 12.09
CA LYS A 71 6.92 8.11 12.25
C LYS A 71 7.59 7.35 11.11
N LEU A 72 8.49 8.03 10.41
CA LEU A 72 9.39 7.40 9.44
C LEU A 72 10.32 6.46 10.20
N THR A 73 10.08 5.17 10.05
CA THR A 73 10.83 4.11 10.77
C THR A 73 11.78 3.36 9.86
N HIS A 74 11.58 3.47 8.53
CA HIS A 74 12.26 2.62 7.57
C HIS A 74 13.42 3.32 6.84
N PHE A 75 13.57 4.64 7.03
CA PHE A 75 14.64 5.46 6.46
C PHE A 75 14.93 5.12 4.98
N ILE A 76 13.90 4.87 4.19
CA ILE A 76 14.00 4.56 2.75
C ILE A 76 14.69 5.72 2.02
N ALA A 77 14.53 6.94 2.55
CA ALA A 77 15.21 8.13 2.09
C ALA A 77 16.75 8.06 2.16
N GLU A 78 17.34 7.33 3.13
CA GLU A 78 18.80 7.25 3.28
C GLU A 78 19.46 6.33 2.23
N HIS A 79 18.67 5.42 1.66
CA HIS A 79 19.11 4.48 0.62
C HIS A 79 18.82 4.99 -0.80
N ALA A 80 18.10 6.10 -0.93
CA ALA A 80 17.70 6.69 -2.20
C ALA A 80 18.52 7.96 -2.52
N HIS A 81 18.50 8.38 -3.79
CA HIS A 81 19.13 9.65 -4.18
C HIS A 81 18.42 10.82 -3.45
N PRO A 82 19.13 11.83 -2.92
CA PRO A 82 18.54 12.91 -2.12
C PRO A 82 17.38 13.64 -2.80
N SER A 83 17.38 13.73 -4.13
CA SER A 83 16.28 14.32 -4.91
C SER A 83 14.95 13.56 -4.79
N LEU A 84 14.96 12.30 -4.36
CA LEU A 84 13.77 11.46 -4.16
C LEU A 84 13.34 11.37 -2.70
N GLU A 85 13.99 12.10 -1.79
CA GLU A 85 13.68 12.05 -0.35
C GLU A 85 12.19 12.23 -0.09
N ASN A 86 11.55 13.25 -0.66
CA ASN A 86 10.13 13.52 -0.48
C ASN A 86 9.24 12.34 -0.92
N ALA A 87 9.54 11.71 -2.06
CA ALA A 87 8.79 10.55 -2.56
C ALA A 87 8.92 9.34 -1.63
N CYS A 88 10.13 9.10 -1.08
CA CYS A 88 10.36 8.06 -0.09
C CYS A 88 9.61 8.33 1.21
N ARG A 89 9.56 9.60 1.66
CA ARG A 89 8.77 9.98 2.84
C ARG A 89 7.28 9.74 2.62
N ASP A 90 6.73 10.16 1.49
CA ASP A 90 5.30 9.96 1.15
C ASP A 90 4.94 8.46 1.08
N LEU A 91 5.83 7.64 0.53
CA LEU A 91 5.70 6.18 0.51
C LEU A 91 5.66 5.61 1.94
N GLU A 92 6.61 5.98 2.79
CA GLU A 92 6.66 5.50 4.18
C GLU A 92 5.39 5.88 4.96
N GLN A 93 4.89 7.11 4.76
CA GLN A 93 3.65 7.54 5.38
C GLN A 93 2.47 6.67 4.93
N THR A 94 2.38 6.37 3.64
CA THR A 94 1.30 5.53 3.08
C THR A 94 1.39 4.09 3.56
N MET A 95 2.60 3.53 3.66
CA MET A 95 2.83 2.19 4.22
C MET A 95 2.45 2.10 5.70
N SER A 96 2.79 3.11 6.50
CA SER A 96 2.41 3.16 7.92
C SER A 96 0.89 3.26 8.11
N ARG A 97 0.23 4.11 7.33
CA ARG A 97 -1.24 4.23 7.32
C ARG A 97 -1.90 2.90 6.97
N LEU A 98 -1.40 2.20 5.95
CA LEU A 98 -1.88 0.87 5.57
C LEU A 98 -1.72 -0.14 6.72
N ASN A 99 -0.59 -0.11 7.43
CA ASN A 99 -0.36 -0.97 8.58
C ASN A 99 -1.38 -0.74 9.71
N ILE A 100 -1.70 0.53 10.02
CA ILE A 100 -2.72 0.89 11.01
C ILE A 100 -4.11 0.40 10.57
N VAL A 101 -4.48 0.64 9.30
CA VAL A 101 -5.77 0.21 8.74
C VAL A 101 -5.92 -1.31 8.79
N ILE A 102 -4.91 -2.07 8.36
CA ILE A 102 -4.93 -3.53 8.40
C ILE A 102 -5.04 -4.03 9.85
N SER A 103 -4.35 -3.38 10.79
CA SER A 103 -4.41 -3.71 12.21
C SER A 103 -5.83 -3.56 12.77
N LYS A 104 -6.49 -2.43 12.51
CA LYS A 104 -7.87 -2.18 12.92
C LYS A 104 -8.86 -3.13 12.25
N LEU A 105 -8.71 -3.36 10.95
CA LEU A 105 -9.61 -4.24 10.22
C LEU A 105 -9.49 -5.70 10.73
N THR A 106 -8.27 -6.13 11.06
CA THR A 106 -8.03 -7.46 11.63
C THR A 106 -8.52 -7.58 13.08
N SER A 107 -8.46 -6.51 13.87
CA SER A 107 -8.98 -6.49 15.24
C SER A 107 -10.51 -6.55 15.28
N ASP A 108 -11.17 -5.83 14.37
CA ASP A 108 -12.61 -5.65 14.41
C ASP A 108 -13.35 -6.79 13.69
N GLN A 109 -12.88 -7.16 12.49
CA GLN A 109 -13.58 -8.14 11.64
C GLN A 109 -13.01 -9.56 11.75
N GLY A 110 -11.76 -9.72 12.18
CA GLY A 110 -11.14 -11.04 12.36
C GLY A 110 -11.23 -11.92 11.10
N LYS A 111 -11.95 -13.04 11.18
CA LYS A 111 -12.14 -13.98 10.06
C LYS A 111 -13.27 -13.57 9.09
N THR A 112 -14.16 -12.68 9.51
CA THR A 112 -15.33 -12.24 8.73
C THR A 112 -14.95 -11.34 7.57
N ILE A 113 -13.73 -10.78 7.62
CA ILE A 113 -13.15 -9.91 6.59
C ILE A 113 -13.19 -10.53 5.18
N GLN A 114 -13.13 -11.86 5.07
CA GLN A 114 -13.19 -12.57 3.78
C GLN A 114 -14.48 -12.29 3.00
N ASN A 115 -15.57 -11.97 3.70
CA ASN A 115 -16.87 -11.73 3.08
C ASN A 115 -17.09 -10.26 2.72
N ASP A 116 -16.22 -9.35 3.16
CA ASP A 116 -16.34 -7.91 2.88
C ASP A 116 -15.48 -7.51 1.67
N PHE A 117 -16.04 -7.69 0.48
CA PHE A 117 -15.37 -7.40 -0.78
C PHE A 117 -14.98 -5.92 -0.94
N MET A 118 -15.74 -4.99 -0.34
CA MET A 118 -15.44 -3.55 -0.44
C MET A 118 -14.14 -3.21 0.29
N SER A 119 -13.99 -3.70 1.52
CA SER A 119 -12.77 -3.51 2.29
C SER A 119 -11.56 -4.18 1.63
N LEU A 120 -11.73 -5.39 1.08
CA LEU A 120 -10.66 -6.07 0.34
C LEU A 120 -10.24 -5.30 -0.92
N SER A 121 -11.19 -4.73 -1.67
CA SER A 121 -10.91 -3.93 -2.85
C SER A 121 -10.11 -2.67 -2.50
N SER A 122 -10.49 -1.96 -1.42
CA SER A 122 -9.75 -0.80 -0.94
C SER A 122 -8.32 -1.14 -0.51
N ILE A 123 -8.12 -2.27 0.19
CA ILE A 123 -6.76 -2.72 0.56
C ILE A 123 -5.94 -3.00 -0.69
N CYS A 124 -6.49 -3.71 -1.67
CA CYS A 124 -5.79 -4.05 -2.91
C CYS A 124 -5.31 -2.79 -3.62
N SER A 125 -6.20 -1.80 -3.78
CA SER A 125 -5.89 -0.54 -4.44
C SER A 125 -4.74 0.21 -3.75
N VAL A 126 -4.72 0.28 -2.41
CA VAL A 126 -3.61 0.92 -1.68
C VAL A 126 -2.31 0.11 -1.82
N VAL A 127 -2.37 -1.23 -1.79
CA VAL A 127 -1.20 -2.09 -2.01
C VAL A 127 -0.62 -1.91 -3.42
N GLU A 128 -1.47 -1.86 -4.44
CA GLU A 128 -1.08 -1.61 -5.83
C GLU A 128 -0.43 -0.24 -6.00
N ASN A 129 -1.01 0.81 -5.38
CA ASN A 129 -0.43 2.15 -5.41
C ASN A 129 0.94 2.20 -4.73
N ASN A 130 1.10 1.56 -3.57
CA ASN A 130 2.39 1.45 -2.89
C ASN A 130 3.42 0.71 -3.74
N LEU A 131 3.02 -0.38 -4.41
CA LEU A 131 3.90 -1.13 -5.32
C LEU A 131 4.34 -0.26 -6.51
N GLY A 132 3.40 0.50 -7.10
CA GLY A 132 3.68 1.45 -8.16
C GLY A 132 4.70 2.52 -7.74
N MET A 133 4.51 3.12 -6.56
CA MET A 133 5.44 4.10 -6.00
C MET A 133 6.84 3.51 -5.78
N VAL A 134 6.94 2.33 -5.16
CA VAL A 134 8.22 1.62 -4.94
C VAL A 134 8.93 1.36 -6.27
N ALA A 135 8.20 0.88 -7.28
CA ALA A 135 8.77 0.57 -8.58
C ALA A 135 9.34 1.82 -9.28
N VAL A 136 8.59 2.94 -9.26
CA VAL A 136 9.04 4.21 -9.85
C VAL A 136 10.22 4.79 -9.09
N ILE A 137 10.20 4.78 -7.75
CA ILE A 137 11.31 5.26 -6.91
C ILE A 137 12.58 4.44 -7.16
N SER A 138 12.48 3.10 -7.21
CA SER A 138 13.60 2.21 -7.48
C SER A 138 14.22 2.47 -8.86
N ARG A 139 13.36 2.63 -9.88
CA ARG A 139 13.78 2.95 -11.25
C ARG A 139 14.49 4.30 -11.33
N ALA A 140 13.87 5.35 -10.77
CA ALA A 140 14.41 6.70 -10.77
C ALA A 140 15.73 6.78 -9.98
N THR A 141 15.81 6.12 -8.81
CA THR A 141 17.05 6.05 -8.00
C THR A 141 18.21 5.47 -8.80
N ARG A 142 17.96 4.40 -9.56
CA ARG A 142 18.96 3.84 -10.47
C ARG A 142 19.33 4.81 -11.60
N SER A 143 18.34 5.49 -12.18
CA SER A 143 18.53 6.47 -13.26
C SER A 143 19.41 7.65 -12.83
N TYR A 144 19.20 8.17 -11.62
CA TYR A 144 20.08 9.18 -11.01
C TYR A 144 21.48 8.65 -10.73
N SER A 145 21.58 7.42 -10.23
CA SER A 145 22.89 6.79 -9.94
C SER A 145 23.75 6.60 -11.19
N ILE A 146 23.14 6.49 -12.37
CA ILE A 146 23.82 6.36 -13.66
C ILE A 146 24.02 7.74 -14.35
N GLY A 147 23.36 8.80 -13.88
CA GLY A 147 23.48 10.15 -14.43
C GLY A 147 22.70 10.38 -15.72
N LEU A 148 21.57 9.68 -15.92
CA LEU A 148 20.73 9.86 -17.10
C LEU A 148 19.97 11.20 -17.06
N ARG A 149 20.01 11.96 -18.16
CA ARG A 149 19.32 13.27 -18.29
C ARG A 149 17.80 13.20 -18.11
N ASN A 150 17.21 12.02 -18.31
CA ASN A 150 15.77 11.79 -18.20
C ASN A 150 15.32 11.35 -16.80
N ALA A 151 16.23 11.24 -15.82
CA ALA A 151 15.91 10.83 -14.45
C ALA A 151 14.86 11.75 -13.80
N ASP A 152 14.87 13.03 -14.15
CA ASP A 152 13.92 14.03 -13.63
C ASP A 152 12.47 13.79 -14.09
N LEU A 153 12.27 13.28 -15.32
CA LEU A 153 10.94 12.90 -15.80
C LEU A 153 10.40 11.65 -15.08
N GLU A 154 11.29 10.75 -14.65
CA GLU A 154 10.88 9.58 -13.87
C GLU A 154 10.42 9.97 -12.46
N VAL A 155 10.97 11.05 -11.89
CA VAL A 155 10.52 11.67 -10.63
C VAL A 155 9.17 12.36 -10.79
N ALA A 156 8.95 13.11 -11.86
CA ALA A 156 7.62 13.70 -12.10
C ALA A 156 6.50 12.62 -12.19
N SER A 157 6.86 11.39 -12.59
CA SER A 157 5.92 10.30 -12.81
C SER A 157 5.38 9.65 -11.52
N TYR A 158 6.06 9.72 -10.37
CA TYR A 158 5.52 9.14 -9.11
C TYR A 158 4.34 9.95 -8.54
N ARG A 159 4.21 11.22 -8.94
CA ARG A 159 3.12 12.09 -8.49
C ARG A 159 1.80 11.83 -9.22
N LEU A 160 1.85 11.19 -10.39
CA LEU A 160 0.68 10.80 -11.19
C LEU A 160 -0.20 9.72 -10.52
N PRO A 161 0.34 8.60 -10.00
CA PRO A 161 -0.49 7.61 -9.30
C PRO A 161 -1.16 8.18 -8.04
N PHE A 162 -0.53 9.16 -7.38
CA PHE A 162 -1.13 9.84 -6.22
C PHE A 162 -2.30 10.77 -6.61
N LEU A 163 -2.24 11.39 -7.79
CA LEU A 163 -3.28 12.31 -8.29
C LEU A 163 -4.47 11.59 -8.96
N PHE A 164 -4.26 10.36 -9.46
CA PHE A 164 -5.30 9.64 -10.21
C PHE A 164 -6.29 8.85 -9.35
N PHE A 165 -6.02 8.66 -8.05
CA PHE A 165 -6.85 7.80 -7.18
C PHE A 165 -7.45 8.50 -5.95
N PHE A 166 -7.10 9.76 -5.70
CA PHE A 166 -7.61 10.56 -4.57
C PHE A 166 -8.66 11.62 -4.96
N HIS A 167 -9.23 11.53 -6.17
CA HIS A 167 -10.43 12.25 -6.59
C HIS A 167 -11.48 11.25 -7.06
#